data_AF-A0A3D4V305-F1
#
_entry.id   AF-A0A3D4V305-F1
#
_cell.length_a   1.000
_cell.length_b   1.000
_cell.length_c   1.000
_cell.angle_alpha   90.00
_cell.angle_beta   90.00
_cell.angle_gamma   90.00
#
_symmetry.space_group_name_H-M   'P 1'
#
loop_
_entity.id
_entity.type
_entity.pdbx_description
1 polymer ?
#
loop_
_entity_poly.entity_id
_entity_poly.type
_entity_poly.pdbx_seq_one_letter_code
_entity_poly.pdbx_strand_id
1 'polypeptide(L)'
;MPTYGVSSSYVRQAGIGNAASYQVSGRPFLTGNLDIDNDVEDKIVFPAVTKRIVIQNMADVDLRVHFHSTASSRVNETSCYFTLPTTKDKLDIDVKCTEIYISNPTGNNGKYELYAELTGISPEQMFALTGSGISGVNN
;
A
#
# COMPACT_ATOMS: atom_id res chain seq x y z
N MET A 1 -31.46 38.30 -14.14
CA MET A 1 -31.00 36.90 -14.12
C MET A 1 -30.18 36.75 -12.84
N PRO A 2 -30.53 35.91 -11.86
CA PRO A 2 -29.79 35.85 -10.60
C PRO A 2 -28.50 35.05 -10.79
N THR A 3 -27.38 35.65 -10.38
CA THR A 3 -26.05 35.04 -10.39
C THR A 3 -25.93 34.09 -9.19
N TYR A 4 -25.76 32.80 -9.45
CA TYR A 4 -25.50 31.80 -8.39
C TYR A 4 -24.08 32.01 -7.85
N GLY A 5 -23.98 32.38 -6.57
CA GLY A 5 -22.71 32.42 -5.85
C GLY A 5 -22.17 31.00 -5.66
N VAL A 6 -20.95 30.75 -6.13
CA VAL A 6 -20.26 29.48 -5.91
C VAL A 6 -19.92 29.39 -4.43
N SER A 7 -20.56 28.48 -3.68
CA SER A 7 -20.18 28.25 -2.29
C SER A 7 -18.81 27.58 -2.29
N SER A 8 -17.80 28.30 -1.78
CA SER A 8 -16.51 27.72 -1.44
C SER A 8 -16.73 26.77 -0.27
N SER A 9 -16.91 25.48 -0.56
CA SER A 9 -16.93 24.45 0.45
C SER A 9 -15.56 24.38 1.10
N TYR A 10 -15.48 24.73 2.39
CA TYR A 10 -14.28 24.49 3.18
C TYR A 10 -14.10 22.97 3.28
N VAL A 11 -13.23 22.40 2.44
CA VAL A 11 -12.82 21.00 2.57
C VAL A 11 -12.02 20.89 3.87
N ARG A 12 -12.65 20.32 4.91
CA ARG A 12 -11.98 19.98 6.17
C ARG A 12 -11.07 18.78 5.90
N GLN A 13 -9.93 19.04 5.28
CA GLN A 13 -8.94 18.01 4.99
C GLN A 13 -8.24 17.62 6.30
N ALA A 14 -8.38 16.35 6.65
CA ALA A 14 -7.60 15.79 7.74
C ALA A 14 -6.13 15.72 7.32
N GLY A 15 -5.23 16.12 8.23
CA GLY A 15 -3.79 15.91 8.08
C GLY A 15 -3.34 14.57 8.65
N ILE A 16 -2.06 14.22 8.45
CA ILE A 16 -1.49 12.93 8.86
C ILE A 16 -1.55 12.65 10.38
N GLY A 17 -1.62 13.71 11.19
CA GLY A 17 -1.77 13.65 12.65
C GLY A 17 -3.21 13.53 13.16
N ASN A 18 -4.20 13.45 12.26
CA ASN A 18 -5.61 13.40 12.66
C ASN A 18 -6.03 11.97 13.07
N ALA A 19 -5.97 11.66 14.36
CA ALA A 19 -6.34 10.34 14.89
C ALA A 19 -7.80 9.94 14.56
N ALA A 20 -8.73 10.90 14.57
CA ALA A 20 -10.14 10.64 14.28
C ALA A 20 -10.38 10.08 12.85
N SER A 21 -9.57 10.50 11.87
CA SER A 21 -9.66 10.01 10.48
C SER A 21 -9.26 8.54 10.32
N TYR A 22 -8.55 7.99 11.31
CA TYR A 22 -8.22 6.57 11.39
C TYR A 22 -9.19 5.79 12.30
N GLN A 23 -10.01 6.47 13.10
CA GLN A 23 -11.04 5.86 13.95
C GLN A 23 -12.37 5.63 13.21
N VAL A 24 -12.62 6.40 12.14
CA VAL A 24 -13.80 6.21 11.29
C VAL A 24 -13.61 5.07 10.28
N SER A 25 -14.72 4.58 9.73
CA SER A 25 -14.68 3.61 8.62
C SER A 25 -14.05 4.27 7.39
N GLY A 26 -13.03 3.63 6.82
CA GLY A 26 -12.36 4.11 5.62
C GLY A 26 -13.18 3.88 4.35
N ARG A 27 -12.82 4.57 3.27
CA ARG A 27 -13.36 4.30 1.93
C ARG A 27 -12.77 2.99 1.42
N PRO A 28 -13.58 2.01 0.96
CA PRO A 28 -13.06 0.73 0.49
C PRO A 28 -12.29 0.92 -0.81
N PHE A 29 -11.17 0.20 -0.92
CA PHE A 29 -10.37 0.07 -2.12
C PHE A 29 -10.02 -1.40 -2.32
N LEU A 30 -10.31 -1.92 -3.50
CA LEU A 30 -10.03 -3.31 -3.87
C LEU A 30 -9.22 -3.30 -5.16
N THR A 31 -8.14 -4.06 -5.17
CA THR A 31 -7.32 -4.30 -6.35
C THR A 31 -6.70 -5.70 -6.23
N GLY A 32 -6.02 -6.14 -7.26
CA GLY A 32 -5.38 -7.43 -7.29
C GLY A 32 -4.73 -7.65 -8.65
N ASN A 33 -3.88 -8.66 -8.70
CA ASN A 33 -3.23 -9.08 -9.92
C ASN A 33 -3.39 -10.60 -10.06
N LEU A 34 -3.77 -11.03 -11.25
CA LEU A 34 -3.96 -12.44 -11.58
C LEU A 34 -2.68 -13.09 -12.10
N ASP A 35 -1.69 -12.27 -12.47
CA ASP A 35 -0.50 -12.74 -13.16
C ASP A 35 0.70 -11.81 -12.92
N ILE A 36 1.46 -12.07 -11.84
CA ILE A 36 2.80 -11.50 -11.65
C ILE A 36 3.82 -12.53 -12.13
N ASP A 37 4.52 -12.20 -13.21
CA ASP A 37 5.63 -13.00 -13.72
C ASP A 37 6.75 -13.18 -12.68
N ASN A 38 7.54 -14.24 -12.85
CA ASN A 38 8.69 -14.50 -12.00
C ASN A 38 9.70 -13.34 -12.05
N ASP A 39 10.26 -12.97 -10.88
CA ASP A 39 11.19 -11.85 -10.68
C ASP A 39 10.62 -10.46 -11.03
N VAL A 40 9.28 -10.33 -11.11
CA VAL A 40 8.61 -9.05 -11.35
C VAL A 40 8.03 -8.49 -10.05
N GLU A 41 8.10 -7.17 -9.91
CA GLU A 41 7.41 -6.40 -8.88
C GLU A 41 6.20 -5.64 -9.47
N ASP A 42 5.09 -5.67 -8.75
CA ASP A 42 3.90 -4.89 -9.03
C ASP A 42 3.79 -3.74 -8.03
N LYS A 43 3.56 -2.53 -8.54
CA LYS A 43 3.45 -1.29 -7.75
C LYS A 43 2.00 -0.86 -7.69
N ILE A 44 1.46 -0.82 -6.48
CA ILE A 44 0.10 -0.37 -6.21
C ILE A 44 0.17 1.04 -5.61
N VAL A 45 -0.45 2.01 -6.28
CA VAL A 45 -0.56 3.40 -5.80
C VAL A 45 -1.97 3.68 -5.31
N PHE A 46 -2.09 4.13 -4.06
CA PHE A 46 -3.36 4.46 -3.45
C PHE A 46 -3.75 5.93 -3.72
N PRO A 47 -5.03 6.22 -3.99
CA PRO A 47 -5.48 7.58 -4.23
C PRO A 47 -5.58 8.44 -2.95
N ALA A 48 -5.44 7.82 -1.77
CA ALA A 48 -5.41 8.49 -0.47
C ALA A 48 -4.59 7.65 0.52
N VAL A 49 -4.18 8.25 1.64
CA VAL A 49 -3.41 7.54 2.67
C VAL A 49 -4.23 6.38 3.24
N THR A 50 -3.64 5.19 3.28
CA THR A 50 -4.27 4.00 3.87
C THR A 50 -4.34 4.10 5.39
N LYS A 51 -5.34 3.45 5.97
CA LYS A 51 -5.43 3.13 7.40
C LYS A 51 -5.06 1.68 7.65
N ARG A 52 -5.56 0.78 6.80
CA ARG A 52 -5.41 -0.66 6.91
C ARG A 52 -5.26 -1.25 5.51
N ILE A 53 -4.42 -2.27 5.42
CA ILE A 53 -4.21 -3.05 4.20
C ILE A 53 -4.31 -4.52 4.55
N VAL A 54 -5.05 -5.24 3.72
CA VAL A 54 -5.19 -6.69 3.73
C VAL A 54 -4.72 -7.19 2.38
N ILE A 55 -3.73 -8.08 2.36
CA ILE A 55 -3.24 -8.72 1.14
C ILE A 55 -3.36 -10.21 1.33
N GLN A 56 -3.87 -10.89 0.31
CA GLN A 56 -3.99 -12.33 0.31
C GLN A 56 -3.29 -12.91 -0.92
N ASN A 57 -2.41 -13.88 -0.70
CA ASN A 57 -1.80 -14.63 -1.77
C ASN A 57 -2.81 -15.65 -2.32
N MET A 58 -2.98 -15.69 -3.64
CA MET A 58 -3.89 -16.59 -4.36
C MET A 58 -3.13 -17.64 -5.20
N ALA A 59 -1.81 -17.66 -5.13
CA ALA A 59 -0.92 -18.63 -5.76
C ALA A 59 -0.20 -19.48 -4.72
N ASP A 60 0.27 -20.65 -5.15
CA ASP A 60 1.14 -21.51 -4.37
C ASP A 60 2.61 -21.20 -4.68
N VAL A 61 2.95 -19.92 -4.52
CA VAL A 61 4.31 -19.37 -4.68
C VAL A 61 4.53 -18.31 -3.62
N ASP A 62 5.78 -18.09 -3.20
CA ASP A 62 6.11 -17.05 -2.26
C ASP A 62 5.82 -15.67 -2.86
N LEU A 63 5.03 -14.84 -2.19
CA LEU A 63 4.91 -13.41 -2.53
C LEU A 63 5.55 -12.56 -1.45
N ARG A 64 6.27 -11.51 -1.83
CA ARG A 64 6.90 -10.57 -0.89
C ARG A 64 6.23 -9.21 -0.96
N VAL A 65 5.74 -8.76 0.19
CA VAL A 65 5.13 -7.44 0.37
C VAL A 65 6.16 -6.48 0.96
N HIS A 66 6.31 -5.31 0.36
CA HIS A 66 7.32 -4.31 0.72
C HIS A 66 6.83 -2.89 0.43
N PHE A 67 7.43 -1.88 1.08
CA PHE A 67 6.99 -0.47 1.01
C PHE A 67 7.84 0.42 0.10
N HIS A 68 8.85 -0.16 -0.56
CA HIS A 68 9.75 0.55 -1.45
C HIS A 68 10.18 -0.38 -2.59
N SER A 69 10.36 0.11 -3.82
CA SER A 69 10.78 -0.71 -4.97
C SER A 69 12.09 -1.45 -4.71
N THR A 70 12.16 -2.72 -5.13
CA THR A 70 13.38 -3.55 -5.11
C THR A 70 14.45 -3.06 -6.09
N ALA A 71 14.08 -2.34 -7.14
CA ALA A 71 15.03 -1.86 -8.16
C ALA A 71 15.93 -0.72 -7.67
N SER A 72 15.49 0.05 -6.66
CA SER A 72 16.20 1.24 -6.17
C SER A 72 16.65 1.13 -4.71
N SER A 73 16.49 -0.04 -4.08
CA SER A 73 16.71 -0.20 -2.64
C SER A 73 17.20 -1.61 -2.28
N ARG A 74 17.73 -1.78 -1.08
CA ARG A 74 18.27 -3.07 -0.61
C ARG A 74 17.21 -3.91 0.11
N VAL A 75 15.95 -3.80 -0.32
CA VAL A 75 14.80 -4.49 0.31
C VAL A 75 15.03 -6.00 0.38
N ASN A 76 15.54 -6.60 -0.70
CA ASN A 76 15.83 -8.03 -0.75
C ASN A 76 17.05 -8.44 0.10
N GLU A 77 18.07 -7.58 0.20
CA GLU A 77 19.31 -7.88 0.94
C GLU A 77 19.15 -7.71 2.46
N THR A 78 18.23 -6.85 2.89
CA THR A 78 18.00 -6.50 4.30
C THR A 78 16.76 -7.18 4.88
N SER A 79 16.11 -8.05 4.10
CA SER A 79 14.85 -8.72 4.47
C SER A 79 13.75 -7.76 4.91
N CYS A 80 13.69 -6.56 4.30
CA CYS A 80 12.68 -5.54 4.59
C CYS A 80 11.36 -5.83 3.86
N TYR A 81 10.86 -7.06 3.98
CA TYR A 81 9.65 -7.52 3.33
C TYR A 81 8.91 -8.53 4.22
N PHE A 82 7.60 -8.65 4.00
CA PHE A 82 6.79 -9.71 4.59
C PHE A 82 6.49 -10.78 3.53
N THR A 83 6.74 -12.04 3.85
CA THR A 83 6.52 -13.15 2.89
C THR A 83 5.17 -13.82 3.14
N LEU A 84 4.43 -14.06 2.06
CA LEU A 84 3.20 -14.84 2.01
C LEU A 84 3.50 -16.13 1.24
N PRO A 85 3.91 -17.22 1.93
CA PRO A 85 4.52 -18.38 1.27
C PRO A 85 3.56 -19.26 0.46
N THR A 86 2.29 -19.38 0.85
CA THR A 86 1.34 -20.25 0.14
C THR A 86 0.01 -19.57 -0.15
N THR A 87 -0.83 -20.28 -0.90
CA THR A 87 -2.18 -19.83 -1.22
C THR A 87 -2.98 -19.63 0.06
N LYS A 88 -3.74 -18.53 0.10
CA LYS A 88 -4.60 -18.07 1.19
C LYS A 88 -3.85 -17.48 2.38
N ASP A 89 -2.52 -17.41 2.35
CA ASP A 89 -1.80 -16.62 3.34
C ASP A 89 -2.20 -15.16 3.22
N LYS A 90 -2.39 -14.54 4.39
CA LYS A 90 -2.92 -13.19 4.50
C LYS A 90 -2.01 -12.34 5.38
N LEU A 91 -1.69 -11.16 4.88
CA LEU A 91 -1.14 -10.07 5.67
C LEU A 91 -2.28 -9.10 6.01
N ASP A 92 -2.41 -8.75 7.28
CA ASP A 92 -3.40 -7.81 7.79
C ASP A 92 -2.70 -6.79 8.67
N ILE A 93 -2.54 -5.56 8.17
CA ILE A 93 -1.73 -4.53 8.82
C ILE A 93 -2.44 -3.18 8.84
N ASP A 94 -2.39 -2.52 9.98
CA ASP A 94 -2.77 -1.12 10.13
C ASP A 94 -1.56 -0.24 9.85
N VAL A 95 -1.51 0.35 8.65
CA VAL A 95 -0.37 1.15 8.19
C VAL A 95 -0.81 2.34 7.36
N LYS A 96 -0.10 3.46 7.55
CA LYS A 96 -0.21 4.66 6.73
C LYS A 96 0.79 4.56 5.59
N CYS A 97 0.33 4.29 4.38
CA CYS A 97 1.15 4.39 3.18
C CYS A 97 0.33 4.93 1.99
N THR A 98 1.01 5.42 0.96
CA THR A 98 0.43 5.85 -0.33
C THR A 98 0.77 4.87 -1.44
N GLU A 99 1.74 4.00 -1.22
CA GLU A 99 2.14 2.98 -2.17
C GLU A 99 2.62 1.73 -1.45
N ILE A 100 2.48 0.61 -2.13
CA ILE A 100 2.98 -0.70 -1.70
C ILE A 100 3.43 -1.48 -2.93
N TYR A 101 4.41 -2.34 -2.71
CA TYR A 101 5.01 -3.17 -3.75
C TYR A 101 4.82 -4.63 -3.37
N ILE A 102 4.50 -5.45 -4.37
CA ILE A 102 4.35 -6.90 -4.23
C ILE A 102 5.23 -7.54 -5.30
N SER A 103 6.21 -8.34 -4.89
CA SER A 103 7.14 -8.99 -5.81
C SER A 103 7.02 -10.50 -5.72
N ASN A 104 7.19 -11.15 -6.86
CA ASN A 104 7.33 -12.60 -6.96
C ASN A 104 8.83 -12.95 -7.08
N PRO A 105 9.51 -13.32 -5.98
CA PRO A 105 10.95 -13.56 -5.99
C PRO A 105 11.38 -14.85 -6.69
N THR A 106 10.51 -15.86 -6.76
CA THR A 106 10.85 -17.18 -7.32
C THR A 106 9.58 -18.00 -7.56
N GLY A 107 9.41 -18.57 -8.76
CA GLY A 107 8.46 -19.65 -9.01
C GLY A 107 7.64 -19.49 -10.29
N ASN A 108 6.43 -20.07 -10.27
CA ASN A 108 5.39 -19.82 -11.27
C ASN A 108 4.79 -18.43 -11.08
N ASN A 109 3.88 -18.04 -11.98
CA ASN A 109 3.23 -16.74 -11.89
C ASN A 109 2.41 -16.61 -10.59
N GLY A 110 2.64 -15.49 -9.92
CA GLY A 110 2.00 -15.12 -8.67
C GLY A 110 0.63 -14.47 -8.91
N LYS A 111 -0.24 -14.54 -7.90
CA LYS A 111 -1.56 -13.89 -7.93
C LYS A 111 -1.93 -13.45 -6.53
N TYR A 112 -2.51 -12.27 -6.41
CA TYR A 112 -2.89 -11.71 -5.12
C TYR A 112 -4.17 -10.89 -5.21
N GLU A 113 -4.84 -10.78 -4.07
CA GLU A 113 -5.95 -9.85 -3.85
C GLU A 113 -5.55 -8.87 -2.75
N LEU A 114 -5.89 -7.59 -2.94
CA LEU A 114 -5.59 -6.51 -2.00
C LEU A 114 -6.87 -5.74 -1.67
N TYR A 115 -7.15 -5.64 -0.38
CA TYR A 115 -8.14 -4.74 0.19
C TYR A 115 -7.44 -3.66 1.01
N ALA A 116 -7.85 -2.40 0.84
CA ALA A 116 -7.36 -1.30 1.65
C ALA A 116 -8.51 -0.41 2.14
N GLU A 117 -8.38 0.08 3.37
CA GLU A 117 -9.21 1.14 3.91
C GLU A 117 -8.50 2.47 3.70
N LEU A 118 -9.07 3.33 2.85
CA LEU A 118 -8.52 4.65 2.57
C LEU A 118 -9.10 5.69 3.53
N THR A 119 -8.24 6.60 3.99
CA THR A 119 -8.65 7.77 4.78
C THR A 119 -9.04 8.95 3.88
N GLY A 120 -9.52 10.04 4.48
CA GLY A 120 -9.76 11.31 3.79
C GLY A 120 -8.50 12.19 3.63
N ILE A 121 -7.31 11.65 3.92
CA ILE A 121 -6.04 12.40 3.89
C ILE A 121 -5.45 12.29 2.49
N SER A 122 -5.18 13.44 1.87
CA SER A 122 -4.52 13.52 0.56
C SER A 122 -3.14 12.82 0.60
N PRO A 123 -2.75 12.09 -0.46
CA PRO A 123 -1.44 11.48 -0.54
C PRO A 123 -0.29 12.49 -0.43
N GLU A 124 -0.51 13.76 -0.82
CA GLU A 124 0.49 14.84 -0.72
C GLU A 124 0.86 15.20 0.73
N GLN A 125 0.03 14.81 1.70
CA GLN A 125 0.29 15.03 3.12
C GLN A 125 1.16 13.92 3.73
N MET A 126 1.50 12.88 2.94
CA MET A 126 2.36 11.80 3.38
C MET A 126 3.84 12.17 3.29
N PHE A 127 4.59 11.83 4.33
CA PHE A 127 6.06 11.92 4.31
C PHE A 127 6.63 10.80 3.42
N ALA A 128 7.79 11.04 2.83
CA ALA A 128 8.48 10.01 2.05
C ALA A 128 8.78 8.79 2.94
N LEU A 129 8.30 7.61 2.53
CA LEU A 129 8.56 6.33 3.18
C LEU A 129 10.04 5.95 2.97
N THR A 130 10.92 6.44 3.83
CA THR A 130 12.37 6.25 3.78
C THR A 130 12.91 5.84 5.14
N GLY A 131 14.03 5.11 5.17
CA GLY A 131 14.71 4.71 6.41
C GLY A 131 15.14 3.24 6.42
N SER A 132 16.01 2.85 7.36
CA SER A 132 16.71 1.56 7.35
C SER A 132 15.79 0.33 7.38
N GLY A 133 14.58 0.45 7.93
CA GLY A 133 13.57 -0.63 7.95
C GLY A 133 12.61 -0.66 6.75
N ILE A 134 12.70 0.31 5.83
CA ILE A 134 11.82 0.45 4.66
C ILE A 134 12.62 0.33 3.36
N SER A 135 13.77 1.00 3.26
CA SER A 135 14.62 1.04 2.06
C SER A 135 15.92 0.25 2.18
N GLY A 136 16.14 -0.45 3.29
CA GLY A 136 17.38 -1.20 3.55
C GLY A 136 18.62 -0.28 3.49
N VAL A 137 18.86 0.50 4.55
CA VAL A 137 20.08 1.32 4.68
C VAL A 137 20.96 0.67 5.74
N ASN A 138 22.27 0.61 5.48
CA ASN A 138 23.28 0.16 6.44
C ASN A 138 23.14 0.95 7.75
N ASN A 139 23.20 0.25 8.88
CA ASN A 139 23.54 0.87 10.15
C ASN A 139 24.95 1.48 10.08
#